data_AF-A0A7V1SNL8-F1
#
_entry.id   AF-A0A7V1SNL8-F1
#
_cell.length_a   1.000
_cell.length_b   1.000
_cell.length_c   1.000
_cell.angle_alpha   90.00
_cell.angle_beta   90.00
_cell.angle_gamma   90.00
#
_symmetry.space_group_name_H-M   'P 1'
#
loop_
_entity.id
_entity.type
_entity.pdbx_description
1 polymer ?
#
loop_
_entity_poly.entity_id
_entity_poly.type
_entity_poly.pdbx_seq_one_letter_code
_entity_poly.pdbx_strand_id
1 'polypeptide(L)'
;MKKTLYTIIFALTAVSASAQLKKAAHGVEYQIFPAQPGRKLALNDVITFQAVQKTDKDSVLFSTYKQGQPVKAQIKTSSNPADLMDIFQLMSVNDSAFVKVPVDSIFKGHETEMPAIFTKGGNVFFNIKILKAQTLEEAMDERNAAMAKLKAEAEKLKLAEAENLNKYIAANKLVPVTTASGLKYVIKTAGNKPKPLNGDTVYVNYTGRTLDGKVFDSSIEADAKAGGLQQPGRTYEPISFALGSGRVIPGWDEGLLLLNEGSKATFLIPSKLAYGERGAGQDIQPYSPLIFDVELVKVVRVKHTPVTKATKKKATTRKRTTTRKKN
;
A
#
# COMPACT_ATOMS: atom_id res chain seq x y z
N MET A 1 29.91 11.05 13.61
CA MET A 1 28.83 12.02 13.93
C MET A 1 27.89 11.36 14.94
N LYS A 2 27.90 11.83 16.18
CA LYS A 2 27.16 11.23 17.30
C LYS A 2 25.66 11.49 17.12
N LYS A 3 24.86 10.43 16.98
CA LYS A 3 23.39 10.50 17.02
C LYS A 3 22.98 10.70 18.48
N THR A 4 22.66 11.94 18.85
CA THR A 4 22.08 12.26 20.15
C THR A 4 20.65 11.71 20.16
N LEU A 5 20.46 10.59 20.84
CA LEU A 5 19.17 9.99 21.13
C LEU A 5 18.45 10.90 22.12
N TYR A 6 17.53 11.74 21.64
CA TYR A 6 16.59 12.43 22.52
C TYR A 6 15.56 11.41 23.02
N THR A 7 15.92 10.69 24.08
CA THR A 7 14.94 10.04 24.94
C THR A 7 14.17 11.15 25.63
N ILE A 8 13.08 11.62 25.01
CA ILE A 8 12.08 12.42 25.72
C ILE A 8 11.42 11.44 26.68
N ILE A 9 11.99 11.37 27.89
CA ILE A 9 11.32 10.81 29.06
C ILE A 9 10.11 11.71 29.25
N PHE A 10 8.94 11.24 28.81
CA PHE A 10 7.70 11.77 29.31
C PHE A 10 7.76 11.44 30.80
N ALA A 11 8.00 12.46 31.62
CA ALA A 11 7.72 12.33 33.03
C ALA A 11 6.26 11.88 33.10
N LEU A 12 6.08 10.62 33.48
CA LEU A 12 4.88 10.18 34.16
C LEU A 12 4.89 11.03 35.43
N THR A 13 4.50 12.31 35.33
CA THR A 13 4.17 13.09 36.50
C THR A 13 3.03 12.30 37.08
N ALA A 14 3.34 11.61 38.19
CA ALA A 14 2.36 11.09 39.08
C ALA A 14 1.22 12.10 39.10
N VAL A 15 0.04 11.64 38.71
CA VAL A 15 -1.21 12.36 38.96
C VAL A 15 -1.09 12.76 40.43
N SER A 16 -0.85 14.05 40.69
CA SER A 16 -1.13 14.57 42.01
C SER A 16 -2.60 14.24 42.22
N ALA A 17 -2.88 13.51 43.31
CA ALA A 17 -4.17 12.94 43.64
C ALA A 17 -5.26 13.99 43.94
N SER A 18 -5.24 15.14 43.25
CA SER A 18 -6.04 16.32 43.54
C SER A 18 -6.36 17.19 42.31
N ALA A 19 -6.07 16.76 41.08
CA ALA A 19 -6.65 17.41 39.89
C ALA A 19 -7.98 16.74 39.50
N GLN A 20 -9.10 17.39 39.82
CA GLN A 20 -10.44 16.89 39.48
C GLN A 20 -10.66 16.96 37.97
N LEU A 21 -10.97 15.81 37.34
CA LEU A 21 -11.34 15.77 35.93
C LEU A 21 -12.61 16.58 35.72
N LYS A 22 -12.60 17.44 34.69
CA LYS A 22 -13.78 18.19 34.27
C LYS A 22 -14.70 17.28 33.47
N LYS A 23 -16.01 17.48 33.58
CA LYS A 23 -17.00 16.73 32.80
C LYS A 23 -17.39 17.51 31.55
N ALA A 24 -17.49 16.80 30.43
CA ALA A 24 -18.03 17.26 29.16
C ALA A 24 -19.29 16.45 28.82
N ALA A 25 -19.84 16.65 27.61
CA ALA A 25 -20.99 15.91 27.13
C ALA A 25 -20.73 14.39 27.09
N HIS A 26 -21.81 13.60 27.07
CA HIS A 26 -21.75 12.13 26.94
C HIS A 26 -20.91 11.40 28.02
N GLY A 27 -20.76 12.00 29.20
CA GLY A 27 -20.00 11.40 30.30
C GLY A 27 -18.48 11.43 30.11
N VAL A 28 -17.99 12.20 29.14
CA VAL A 28 -16.57 12.38 28.89
C VAL A 28 -15.95 13.18 30.04
N GLU A 29 -14.84 12.69 30.57
CA GLU A 29 -14.06 13.36 31.62
C GLU A 29 -12.72 13.78 31.05
N TYR A 30 -12.22 14.99 31.34
CA TYR A 30 -11.01 15.50 30.74
C TYR A 30 -10.21 16.43 31.64
N GLN A 31 -8.92 16.55 31.33
CA GLN A 31 -8.00 17.51 31.90
C GLN A 31 -7.11 18.06 30.79
N ILE A 32 -7.16 19.38 30.57
CA ILE A 32 -6.27 20.08 29.64
C ILE A 32 -5.09 20.63 30.44
N PHE A 33 -3.90 20.45 29.88
CA PHE A 33 -2.62 20.98 30.33
C PHE A 33 -2.20 22.09 29.35
N PRO A 34 -2.49 23.36 29.68
CA PRO A 34 -2.22 24.46 28.78
C PRO A 34 -0.73 24.66 28.57
N ALA A 35 -0.32 24.91 27.33
CA ALA A 35 1.04 25.33 27.00
C ALA A 35 1.01 26.78 26.50
N GLN A 36 1.64 27.69 27.24
CA GLN A 36 1.79 29.09 26.80
C GLN A 36 3.05 29.21 25.93
N PRO A 37 3.02 29.91 24.78
CA PRO A 37 1.87 30.51 24.07
C PRO A 37 1.27 29.58 22.98
N GLY A 38 -0.06 29.65 22.77
CA GLY A 38 -0.77 28.85 21.77
C GLY A 38 -2.07 29.49 21.26
N ARG A 39 -2.33 29.42 19.95
CA ARG A 39 -3.60 29.86 19.34
C ARG A 39 -4.73 28.92 19.78
N LYS A 40 -5.87 29.46 20.21
CA LYS A 40 -7.07 28.68 20.50
C LYS A 40 -7.64 28.04 19.22
N LEU A 41 -8.07 26.78 19.33
CA LEU A 41 -8.64 26.03 18.22
C LEU A 41 -10.07 26.48 17.91
N ALA A 42 -10.43 26.54 16.63
CA ALA A 42 -11.76 26.94 16.16
C ALA A 42 -12.47 25.80 15.40
N LEU A 43 -13.80 25.90 15.30
CA LEU A 43 -14.59 25.03 14.44
C LEU A 43 -14.07 25.15 12.99
N ASN A 44 -14.05 24.04 12.26
CA ASN A 44 -13.49 23.89 10.91
C ASN A 44 -11.96 23.95 10.78
N ASP A 45 -11.21 24.23 11.85
CA ASP A 45 -9.75 24.13 11.80
C ASP A 45 -9.30 22.70 11.51
N VAL A 46 -8.22 22.55 10.76
CA VAL A 46 -7.51 21.29 10.61
C VAL A 46 -6.37 21.26 11.62
N ILE A 47 -6.46 20.32 12.56
CA ILE A 47 -5.47 20.11 13.59
C ILE A 47 -4.56 18.93 13.26
N THR A 48 -3.28 19.07 13.60
CA THR A 48 -2.31 17.97 13.61
C THR A 48 -1.96 17.69 15.06
N PHE A 49 -2.11 16.44 15.50
CA PHE A 49 -1.92 16.07 16.91
C PHE A 49 -1.30 14.67 17.07
N GLN A 50 -0.63 14.48 18.19
CA GLN A 50 -0.17 13.17 18.66
C GLN A 50 -1.23 12.60 19.61
N ALA A 51 -1.48 11.30 19.53
CA ALA A 51 -2.44 10.62 20.38
C ALA A 51 -1.92 9.26 20.83
N VAL A 52 -2.22 8.91 22.08
CA VAL A 52 -2.15 7.54 22.61
C VAL A 52 -3.51 7.18 23.15
N GLN A 53 -4.10 6.11 22.61
CA GLN A 53 -5.37 5.56 23.04
C GLN A 53 -5.14 4.25 23.78
N LYS A 54 -5.78 4.10 24.94
CA LYS A 54 -5.69 2.90 25.78
C LYS A 54 -7.05 2.48 26.33
N THR A 55 -7.16 1.22 26.72
CA THR A 55 -8.31 0.68 27.50
C THR A 55 -8.03 0.71 29.00
N ASP A 56 -9.02 0.39 29.84
CA ASP A 56 -8.84 0.21 31.29
C ASP A 56 -7.81 -0.87 31.67
N LYS A 57 -7.57 -1.84 30.77
CA LYS A 57 -6.55 -2.89 30.98
C LYS A 57 -5.15 -2.43 30.54
N ASP A 58 -4.94 -1.12 30.38
CA ASP A 58 -3.74 -0.46 29.86
C ASP A 58 -3.28 -0.96 28.47
N SER A 59 -4.16 -1.69 27.77
CA SER A 59 -3.86 -2.16 26.41
C SER A 59 -3.91 -0.99 25.45
N VAL A 60 -2.78 -0.71 24.79
CA VAL A 60 -2.65 0.37 23.80
C VAL A 60 -3.38 -0.02 22.53
N LEU A 61 -4.45 0.72 22.22
CA LEU A 61 -5.23 0.54 20.99
C LEU A 61 -4.58 1.26 19.81
N PHE A 62 -4.08 2.46 20.07
CA PHE A 62 -3.54 3.33 19.04
C PHE A 62 -2.43 4.21 19.61
N SER A 63 -1.36 4.43 18.84
CA SER A 63 -0.28 5.32 19.24
C SER A 63 0.40 5.90 18.01
N THR A 64 0.27 7.22 17.84
CA THR A 64 0.96 7.97 16.78
C THR A 64 2.47 7.96 16.98
N TYR A 65 2.94 7.84 18.22
CA TYR A 65 4.36 7.70 18.53
C TYR A 65 4.94 6.37 18.06
N LYS A 66 4.19 5.27 18.21
CA LYS A 66 4.61 3.97 17.67
C LYS A 66 4.55 3.94 16.14
N GLN A 67 3.60 4.65 15.54
CA GLN A 67 3.47 4.76 14.08
C GLN A 67 4.46 5.75 13.45
N GLY A 68 5.04 6.65 14.26
CA GLY A 68 5.97 7.68 13.80
C GLY A 68 5.32 8.84 13.06
N GLN A 69 3.99 8.89 12.94
CA GLN A 69 3.27 9.95 12.25
C GLN A 69 2.11 10.51 13.09
N PRO A 70 1.99 11.85 13.22
CA PRO A 70 0.83 12.48 13.84
C PRO A 70 -0.45 12.28 13.01
N VAL A 71 -1.60 12.42 13.67
CA VAL A 71 -2.92 12.41 13.02
C VAL A 71 -3.30 13.82 12.61
N LYS A 72 -3.94 13.96 11.44
CA LYS A 72 -4.61 15.19 11.01
C LYS A 72 -6.13 14.99 11.07
N ALA A 73 -6.85 15.91 11.70
CA ALA A 73 -8.32 15.90 11.74
C ALA A 73 -8.89 17.30 11.56
N GLN A 74 -10.08 17.40 10.97
CA GLN A 74 -10.83 18.65 10.90
C GLN A 74 -11.80 18.72 12.08
N ILE A 75 -11.76 19.81 12.85
CA ILE A 75 -12.68 20.04 13.96
C ILE A 75 -14.07 20.28 13.37
N LYS A 76 -14.99 19.37 13.65
CA LYS A 76 -16.40 19.45 13.26
C LYS A 76 -17.27 19.09 14.44
N THR A 77 -18.54 19.47 14.39
CA THR A 77 -19.52 18.93 15.34
C THR A 77 -19.64 17.42 15.14
N SER A 78 -19.49 16.65 16.21
CA SER A 78 -19.71 15.20 16.22
C SER A 78 -20.59 14.81 17.39
N SER A 79 -21.48 13.86 17.17
CA SER A 79 -22.26 13.21 18.24
C SER A 79 -21.53 12.02 18.86
N ASN A 80 -20.40 11.59 18.29
CA ASN A 80 -19.61 10.49 18.81
C ASN A 80 -18.55 11.02 19.81
N PRO A 81 -18.63 10.65 21.10
CA PRO A 81 -17.68 11.12 22.10
C PRO A 81 -16.24 10.62 21.88
N ALA A 82 -16.04 9.54 21.10
CA ALA A 82 -14.71 9.06 20.75
C ALA A 82 -13.95 9.97 19.76
N ASP A 83 -14.65 10.88 19.07
CA ASP A 83 -14.03 11.81 18.12
C ASP A 83 -13.36 13.00 18.81
N LEU A 84 -13.67 13.23 20.10
CA LEU A 84 -13.06 14.25 20.97
C LEU A 84 -13.21 15.70 20.46
N MET A 85 -14.11 15.93 19.50
CA MET A 85 -14.26 17.22 18.83
C MET A 85 -14.64 18.35 19.80
N ASP A 86 -15.47 18.05 20.80
CA ASP A 86 -15.82 19.00 21.85
C ASP A 86 -14.63 19.36 22.73
N ILE A 87 -13.72 18.40 22.96
CA ILE A 87 -12.49 18.64 23.72
C ILE A 87 -11.51 19.48 22.90
N PHE A 88 -11.36 19.22 21.60
CA PHE A 88 -10.48 19.99 20.74
C PHE A 88 -10.86 21.48 20.70
N GLN A 89 -12.15 21.83 20.72
CA GLN A 89 -12.61 23.22 20.77
C GLN A 89 -12.23 23.97 22.07
N LEU A 90 -11.89 23.24 23.12
CA LEU A 90 -11.46 23.80 24.41
C LEU A 90 -9.93 23.97 24.51
N MET A 91 -9.19 23.39 23.56
CA MET A 91 -7.74 23.36 23.54
C MET A 91 -7.15 24.48 22.67
N SER A 92 -5.86 24.71 22.86
CA SER A 92 -5.01 25.56 22.03
C SER A 92 -3.87 24.76 21.40
N VAL A 93 -3.22 25.33 20.40
CA VAL A 93 -1.97 24.78 19.85
C VAL A 93 -0.95 24.61 20.98
N ASN A 94 -0.23 23.48 20.97
CA ASN A 94 0.73 23.02 22.00
C ASN A 94 0.11 22.46 23.29
N ASP A 95 -1.19 22.62 23.52
CA ASP A 95 -1.84 22.03 24.68
C ASP A 95 -1.77 20.50 24.63
N SER A 96 -1.70 19.91 25.82
CA SER A 96 -1.88 18.48 26.00
C SER A 96 -3.18 18.23 26.75
N ALA A 97 -3.84 17.10 26.51
CA ALA A 97 -5.03 16.72 27.23
C ALA A 97 -5.02 15.23 27.58
N PHE A 98 -5.52 14.94 28.77
CA PHE A 98 -5.95 13.62 29.16
C PHE A 98 -7.48 13.56 29.08
N VAL A 99 -8.02 12.60 28.33
CA VAL A 99 -9.46 12.42 28.17
C VAL A 99 -9.83 10.99 28.47
N LYS A 100 -10.90 10.81 29.22
CA LYS A 100 -11.50 9.53 29.58
C LYS A 100 -12.91 9.51 29.00
N VAL A 101 -13.17 8.56 28.12
CA VAL A 101 -14.44 8.39 27.42
C VAL A 101 -15.07 7.06 27.85
N PRO A 102 -16.30 7.05 28.39
CA PRO A 102 -16.98 5.81 28.72
C PRO A 102 -17.25 4.96 27.46
N VAL A 103 -16.93 3.68 27.50
CA VAL A 103 -17.16 2.72 26.39
C VAL A 103 -18.64 2.68 26.02
N ASP A 104 -19.53 2.68 27.02
CA ASP A 104 -20.97 2.66 26.81
C ASP A 104 -21.47 3.89 26.02
N SER A 105 -20.80 5.04 26.15
CA SER A 105 -21.12 6.24 25.38
C SER A 105 -20.62 6.16 23.93
N ILE A 106 -19.54 5.42 23.67
CA ILE A 106 -18.99 5.20 22.32
C ILE A 106 -19.90 4.28 21.52
N PHE A 107 -20.37 3.20 22.13
CA PHE A 107 -21.17 2.15 21.47
C PHE A 107 -22.67 2.28 21.71
N LYS A 108 -23.14 3.45 22.16
CA LYS A 108 -24.57 3.69 22.40
C LYS A 108 -25.36 3.51 21.10
N GLY A 109 -26.30 2.56 21.08
CA GLY A 109 -27.09 2.20 19.89
C GLY A 109 -26.41 1.20 18.95
N HIS A 110 -25.18 0.79 19.25
CA HIS A 110 -24.41 -0.23 18.53
C HIS A 110 -23.75 -1.21 19.52
N GLU A 111 -24.43 -1.54 20.62
CA GLU A 111 -23.86 -2.32 21.71
C GLU A 111 -23.46 -3.74 21.26
N THR A 112 -24.17 -4.29 20.27
CA THR A 112 -23.89 -5.61 19.69
C THR A 112 -22.66 -5.62 18.78
N GLU A 113 -22.21 -4.46 18.32
CA GLU A 113 -21.01 -4.31 17.48
C GLU A 113 -19.75 -4.01 18.31
N MET A 114 -19.87 -3.95 19.65
CA MET A 114 -18.76 -3.67 20.54
C MET A 114 -17.69 -4.78 20.46
N PRO A 115 -16.45 -4.45 20.07
CA PRO A 115 -15.37 -5.42 20.02
C PRO A 115 -15.02 -6.00 21.40
N ALA A 116 -14.64 -7.29 21.45
CA ALA A 116 -14.31 -8.01 22.70
C ALA A 116 -13.13 -7.43 23.51
N ILE A 117 -12.34 -6.54 22.91
CA ILE A 117 -11.28 -5.80 23.60
C ILE A 117 -11.84 -4.77 24.61
N PHE A 118 -13.08 -4.33 24.41
CA PHE A 118 -13.77 -3.42 25.31
C PHE A 118 -14.64 -4.17 26.31
N THR A 119 -14.80 -3.59 27.49
CA THR A 119 -15.69 -4.09 28.54
C THR A 119 -16.83 -3.11 28.74
N LYS A 120 -18.06 -3.62 28.86
CA LYS A 120 -19.23 -2.82 29.22
C LYS A 120 -18.99 -2.09 30.54
N GLY A 121 -19.33 -0.81 30.61
CA GLY A 121 -19.03 0.06 31.75
C GLY A 121 -17.56 0.48 31.90
N GLY A 122 -16.70 0.07 30.96
CA GLY A 122 -15.29 0.47 30.92
C GLY A 122 -15.08 1.87 30.33
N ASN A 123 -13.82 2.28 30.22
CA ASN A 123 -13.39 3.54 29.67
C ASN A 123 -12.26 3.35 28.64
N VAL A 124 -12.21 4.33 27.74
CA VAL A 124 -11.10 4.54 26.81
C VAL A 124 -10.39 5.83 27.19
N PHE A 125 -9.08 5.74 27.33
CA PHE A 125 -8.23 6.86 27.71
C PHE A 125 -7.48 7.38 26.50
N PHE A 126 -7.45 8.70 26.35
CA PHE A 126 -6.74 9.41 25.30
C PHE A 126 -5.75 10.38 25.94
N ASN A 127 -4.49 10.27 25.54
CA ASN A 127 -3.48 11.28 25.80
C ASN A 127 -3.19 11.98 24.48
N ILE A 128 -3.46 13.28 24.42
CA ILE A 128 -3.38 14.05 23.19
C ILE A 128 -2.41 15.20 23.37
N LYS A 129 -1.65 15.53 22.32
CA LYS A 129 -0.88 16.77 22.22
C LYS A 129 -1.11 17.43 20.88
N ILE A 130 -1.62 18.65 20.88
CA ILE A 130 -1.82 19.44 19.66
C ILE A 130 -0.45 19.96 19.20
N LEU A 131 -0.11 19.70 17.95
CA LEU A 131 1.16 20.14 17.34
C LEU A 131 0.96 21.36 16.44
N LYS A 132 -0.13 21.38 15.68
CA LYS A 132 -0.40 22.41 14.68
C LYS A 132 -1.91 22.57 14.52
N ALA A 133 -2.33 23.80 14.22
CA ALA A 133 -3.68 24.11 13.77
C ALA A 133 -3.59 25.05 12.57
N GLN A 134 -4.45 24.80 11.60
CA GLN A 134 -4.54 25.54 10.35
C GLN A 134 -6.01 25.79 10.04
N THR A 135 -6.30 26.86 9.32
CA THR A 135 -7.63 26.98 8.71
C THR A 135 -7.82 25.87 7.67
N LEU A 136 -9.08 25.60 7.31
CA LEU A 136 -9.37 24.64 6.24
C LEU A 136 -8.67 25.01 4.93
N GLU A 137 -8.65 26.31 4.59
CA GLU A 137 -7.99 26.84 3.39
C GLU A 137 -6.49 26.59 3.41
N GLU A 138 -5.79 26.97 4.50
CA GLU A 138 -4.35 26.73 4.66
C GLU A 138 -3.99 25.24 4.58
N ALA A 139 -4.83 24.38 5.16
CA ALA A 139 -4.63 22.94 5.12
C ALA A 139 -4.90 22.35 3.73
N MET A 140 -5.90 22.87 3.00
CA MET A 140 -6.17 22.50 1.61
C MET A 140 -5.04 22.95 0.69
N ASP A 141 -4.50 24.15 0.87
CA ASP A 141 -3.36 24.66 0.10
C ASP A 141 -2.09 23.85 0.37
N GLU A 142 -1.78 23.54 1.64
CA GLU A 142 -0.66 22.64 1.97
C GLU A 142 -0.83 21.27 1.32
N ARG A 143 -2.04 20.71 1.37
CA ARG A 143 -2.35 19.42 0.73
C ARG A 143 -2.21 19.50 -0.78
N ASN A 144 -2.76 20.53 -1.41
CA ASN A 144 -2.72 20.72 -2.86
C ASN A 144 -1.28 20.93 -3.34
N ALA A 145 -0.47 21.72 -2.61
CA ALA A 145 0.95 21.91 -2.89
C ALA A 145 1.73 20.60 -2.75
N ALA A 146 1.46 19.82 -1.70
CA ALA A 146 2.07 18.50 -1.52
C ALA A 146 1.70 17.53 -2.66
N MET A 147 0.43 17.50 -3.05
CA MET A 147 -0.06 16.67 -4.16
C MET A 147 0.53 17.12 -5.51
N ALA A 148 0.65 18.43 -5.75
CA ALA A 148 1.28 18.98 -6.94
C ALA A 148 2.76 18.59 -7.02
N LYS A 149 3.47 18.63 -5.88
CA LYS A 149 4.86 18.17 -5.79
C LYS A 149 5.00 16.68 -6.09
N LEU A 150 4.17 15.84 -5.47
CA LEU A 150 4.15 14.39 -5.74
C LEU A 150 3.84 14.08 -7.20
N LYS A 151 2.86 14.77 -7.79
CA LYS A 151 2.51 14.62 -9.21
C LYS A 151 3.66 15.04 -10.14
N ALA A 152 4.33 16.16 -9.84
CA ALA A 152 5.48 16.62 -10.62
C ALA A 152 6.66 15.65 -10.53
N GLU A 153 6.93 15.09 -9.35
CA GLU A 153 7.95 14.08 -9.15
C GLU A 153 7.61 12.77 -9.88
N ALA A 154 6.36 12.32 -9.81
CA ALA A 154 5.90 11.14 -10.54
C ALA A 154 6.00 11.32 -12.06
N GLU A 155 5.61 12.48 -12.60
CA GLU A 155 5.76 12.76 -14.04
C GLU A 155 7.23 12.80 -14.46
N LYS A 156 8.12 13.34 -13.62
CA LYS A 156 9.57 13.28 -13.86
C LYS A 156 10.07 11.84 -13.94
N LEU A 157 9.63 10.96 -13.02
CA LEU A 157 10.00 9.54 -13.01
C LEU A 157 9.48 8.83 -14.28
N LYS A 158 8.24 9.08 -14.67
CA LYS A 158 7.63 8.55 -15.89
C LYS A 158 8.40 8.95 -17.15
N LEU A 159 8.77 10.23 -17.29
CA LEU A 159 9.55 10.70 -18.44
C LEU A 159 10.97 10.12 -18.46
N ALA A 160 11.57 9.92 -17.29
CA ALA A 160 12.89 9.33 -17.16
C ALA A 160 12.89 7.79 -17.28
N GLU A 161 11.74 7.13 -17.23
CA GLU A 161 11.61 5.67 -17.15
C GLU A 161 12.39 4.95 -18.26
N ALA A 162 12.11 5.30 -19.52
CA ALA A 162 12.72 4.67 -20.68
C ALA A 162 14.23 4.92 -20.75
N GLU A 163 14.67 6.13 -20.39
CA GLU A 163 16.09 6.49 -20.35
C GLU A 163 16.82 5.69 -19.27
N ASN A 164 16.25 5.60 -18.06
CA ASN A 164 16.82 4.84 -16.94
C ASN A 164 16.93 3.35 -17.28
N LEU A 165 15.91 2.78 -17.92
CA LEU A 165 15.93 1.39 -18.38
C LEU A 165 17.03 1.17 -19.44
N ASN A 166 17.18 2.09 -20.39
CA ASN A 166 18.23 1.99 -21.42
C ASN A 166 19.64 2.14 -20.83
N LYS A 167 19.82 3.04 -19.85
CA LYS A 167 21.08 3.15 -19.09
C LYS A 167 21.42 1.84 -18.39
N TYR A 168 20.44 1.21 -17.75
CA TYR A 168 20.63 -0.10 -17.11
C TYR A 168 21.04 -1.18 -18.12
N ILE A 169 20.38 -1.23 -19.28
CA ILE A 169 20.69 -2.18 -20.36
C ILE A 169 22.14 -1.99 -20.84
N ALA A 170 22.55 -0.74 -21.09
CA ALA A 170 23.89 -0.42 -21.55
C ALA A 170 24.96 -0.75 -20.49
N ALA A 171 24.73 -0.36 -19.24
CA ALA A 171 25.65 -0.61 -18.13
C ALA A 171 25.89 -2.11 -17.90
N ASN A 172 24.84 -2.93 -18.06
CA ASN A 172 24.91 -4.38 -17.88
C ASN A 172 25.19 -5.16 -19.17
N LYS A 173 25.47 -4.46 -20.28
CA LYS A 173 25.76 -5.04 -21.60
C LYS A 173 24.71 -6.06 -22.04
N LEU A 174 23.44 -5.76 -21.76
CA LEU A 174 22.33 -6.63 -22.10
C LEU A 174 21.92 -6.42 -23.56
N VAL A 175 21.54 -7.49 -24.25
CA VAL A 175 20.97 -7.45 -25.60
C VAL A 175 19.55 -8.00 -25.56
N PRO A 176 18.56 -7.23 -25.05
CA PRO A 176 17.22 -7.74 -24.85
C PRO A 176 16.39 -7.74 -26.15
N VAL A 177 15.54 -8.76 -26.28
CA VAL A 177 14.44 -8.75 -27.24
C VAL A 177 13.30 -7.93 -26.64
N THR A 178 12.69 -7.04 -27.44
CA THR A 178 11.57 -6.19 -27.00
C THR A 178 10.27 -6.71 -27.63
N THR A 179 9.24 -6.93 -26.81
CA THR A 179 7.90 -7.33 -27.28
C THR A 179 7.06 -6.11 -27.66
N ALA A 180 5.91 -6.33 -28.29
CA ALA A 180 4.99 -5.26 -28.67
C ALA A 180 4.41 -4.48 -27.46
N SER A 181 4.30 -5.12 -26.30
CA SER A 181 3.87 -4.44 -25.07
C SER A 181 4.98 -3.58 -24.47
N GLY A 182 6.22 -3.74 -24.92
CA GLY A 182 7.40 -3.06 -24.38
C GLY A 182 8.15 -3.85 -23.31
N LEU A 183 7.71 -5.08 -22.98
CA LEU A 183 8.51 -6.00 -22.18
C LEU A 183 9.84 -6.26 -22.89
N LYS A 184 10.94 -6.23 -22.14
CA LYS A 184 12.27 -6.57 -22.63
C LYS A 184 12.75 -7.80 -21.91
N TYR A 185 13.36 -8.75 -22.62
CA TYR A 185 13.86 -9.98 -21.99
C TYR A 185 15.17 -10.48 -22.61
N VAL A 186 15.97 -11.16 -21.79
CA VAL A 186 17.20 -11.84 -22.20
C VAL A 186 17.14 -13.27 -21.68
N ILE A 187 17.15 -14.26 -22.57
CA ILE A 187 17.27 -15.67 -22.17
C ILE A 187 18.73 -15.93 -21.82
N LYS A 188 18.99 -16.30 -20.56
CA LYS A 188 20.33 -16.63 -20.03
C LYS A 188 20.65 -18.11 -20.25
N THR A 189 19.66 -18.96 -20.08
CA THR A 189 19.75 -20.39 -20.33
C THR A 189 18.45 -20.84 -20.97
N ALA A 190 18.53 -21.50 -22.12
CA ALA A 190 17.35 -22.01 -22.81
C ALA A 190 16.97 -23.38 -22.24
N GLY A 191 15.71 -23.54 -21.87
CA GLY A 191 15.09 -24.83 -21.59
C GLY A 191 14.81 -25.61 -22.87
N ASN A 192 14.72 -26.93 -22.77
CA ASN A 192 14.48 -27.85 -23.88
C ASN A 192 13.04 -28.40 -23.94
N LYS A 193 12.23 -28.11 -22.92
CA LYS A 193 10.83 -28.55 -22.85
C LYS A 193 9.89 -27.53 -23.49
N PRO A 194 8.67 -27.92 -23.87
CA PRO A 194 7.71 -27.00 -24.49
C PRO A 194 7.41 -25.77 -23.63
N LYS A 195 7.01 -24.68 -24.28
CA LYS A 195 6.53 -23.47 -23.61
C LYS A 195 5.20 -23.74 -22.87
N PRO A 196 4.91 -23.04 -21.76
CA PRO A 196 3.62 -23.10 -21.13
C PRO A 196 2.54 -22.46 -22.01
N LEU A 197 1.28 -22.82 -21.77
CA LEU A 197 0.10 -22.18 -22.33
C LEU A 197 -0.66 -21.43 -21.23
N ASN A 198 -1.46 -20.44 -21.61
CA ASN A 198 -2.37 -19.77 -20.68
C ASN A 198 -3.25 -20.80 -19.97
N GLY A 199 -3.33 -20.71 -18.64
CA GLY A 199 -4.04 -21.65 -17.77
C GLY A 199 -3.18 -22.78 -17.21
N ASP A 200 -1.98 -23.04 -17.75
CA ASP A 200 -1.03 -23.96 -17.13
C ASP A 200 -0.59 -23.45 -15.76
N THR A 201 -0.35 -24.37 -14.83
CA THR A 201 0.28 -24.02 -13.55
C THR A 201 1.78 -24.03 -13.73
N VAL A 202 2.43 -22.89 -13.49
CA VAL A 202 3.88 -22.74 -13.59
C VAL A 202 4.50 -22.67 -12.20
N TYR A 203 5.73 -23.16 -12.08
CA TYR A 203 6.58 -23.03 -10.89
C TYR A 203 7.80 -22.21 -11.27
N VAL A 204 8.01 -21.10 -10.57
CA VAL A 204 9.02 -20.10 -10.97
C VAL A 204 9.90 -19.75 -9.78
N ASN A 205 11.20 -19.92 -9.95
CA ASN A 205 12.17 -19.28 -9.07
C ASN A 205 12.43 -17.85 -9.57
N TYR A 206 12.56 -16.89 -8.66
CA TYR A 206 12.80 -15.51 -9.06
C TYR A 206 13.54 -14.67 -8.04
N THR A 207 14.14 -13.61 -8.55
CA THR A 207 14.63 -12.47 -7.76
C THR A 207 14.24 -11.18 -8.46
N GLY A 208 13.44 -10.36 -7.76
CA GLY A 208 12.99 -9.04 -8.20
C GLY A 208 13.88 -7.94 -7.66
N ARG A 209 14.34 -7.06 -8.55
CA ARG A 209 15.25 -5.94 -8.24
C ARG A 209 14.78 -4.65 -8.90
N THR A 210 14.99 -3.53 -8.22
CA THR A 210 14.89 -2.19 -8.83
C THR A 210 16.14 -1.91 -9.67
N LEU A 211 16.12 -0.86 -10.51
CA LEU A 211 17.22 -0.52 -11.42
C LEU A 211 18.53 -0.16 -10.70
N ASP A 212 18.45 0.30 -9.45
CA ASP A 212 19.59 0.55 -8.57
C ASP A 212 20.15 -0.72 -7.91
N GLY A 213 19.56 -1.89 -8.20
CA GLY A 213 20.03 -3.19 -7.75
C GLY A 213 19.47 -3.66 -6.41
N LYS A 214 18.62 -2.87 -5.75
CA LYS A 214 17.96 -3.27 -4.49
C LYS A 214 17.00 -4.43 -4.76
N VAL A 215 17.22 -5.54 -4.06
CA VAL A 215 16.30 -6.69 -4.07
C VAL A 215 15.11 -6.35 -3.19
N PHE A 216 13.89 -6.43 -3.75
CA PHE A 216 12.65 -6.19 -2.99
C PHE A 216 11.85 -7.47 -2.75
N ASP A 217 12.08 -8.53 -3.54
CA ASP A 217 11.49 -9.83 -3.33
C ASP A 217 12.30 -10.94 -4.01
N SER A 218 12.28 -12.15 -3.45
CA SER A 218 12.94 -13.31 -4.04
C SER A 218 12.36 -14.61 -3.46
N SER A 219 12.25 -15.64 -4.32
CA SER A 219 11.98 -17.01 -3.89
C SER A 219 13.25 -17.79 -3.54
N ILE A 220 14.43 -17.18 -3.73
CA ILE A 220 15.74 -17.80 -3.52
C ILE A 220 16.32 -17.28 -2.21
N GLU A 221 16.55 -18.18 -1.26
CA GLU A 221 17.00 -17.82 0.10
C GLU A 221 18.27 -16.97 0.11
N ALA A 222 19.26 -17.33 -0.69
CA ALA A 222 20.54 -16.62 -0.77
C ALA A 222 20.37 -15.15 -1.21
N ASP A 223 19.51 -14.92 -2.21
CA ASP A 223 19.24 -13.57 -2.74
C ASP A 223 18.39 -12.75 -1.76
N ALA A 224 17.38 -13.36 -1.15
CA ALA A 224 16.60 -12.72 -0.09
C ALA A 224 17.50 -12.32 1.10
N LYS A 225 18.44 -13.19 1.48
CA LYS A 225 19.43 -12.92 2.52
C LYS A 225 20.35 -11.77 2.14
N ALA A 226 20.87 -11.74 0.92
CA ALA A 226 21.69 -10.64 0.43
C ALA A 226 20.92 -9.31 0.36
N GLY A 227 19.62 -9.37 0.06
CA GLY A 227 18.71 -8.22 0.06
C GLY A 227 18.21 -7.77 1.43
N GLY A 228 18.53 -8.48 2.51
CA GLY A 228 18.01 -8.18 3.85
C GLY A 228 16.52 -8.49 4.03
N LEU A 229 15.93 -9.35 3.19
CA LEU A 229 14.51 -9.70 3.17
C LEU A 229 14.18 -10.94 4.02
N GLN A 230 15.02 -11.26 5.00
CA GLN A 230 14.87 -12.45 5.82
C GLN A 230 13.62 -12.33 6.70
N GLN A 231 12.73 -13.30 6.56
CA GLN A 231 11.52 -13.41 7.37
C GLN A 231 11.57 -14.73 8.14
N PRO A 232 11.44 -14.72 9.48
CA PRO A 232 11.36 -15.95 10.27
C PRO A 232 10.21 -16.84 9.79
N GLY A 233 10.50 -18.10 9.50
CA GLY A 233 9.50 -19.08 9.05
C GLY A 233 9.11 -19.01 7.58
N ARG A 234 9.77 -18.18 6.75
CA ARG A 234 9.54 -18.18 5.30
C ARG A 234 10.21 -19.40 4.64
N THR A 235 9.42 -20.17 3.91
CA THR A 235 9.93 -21.22 3.01
C THR A 235 10.33 -20.59 1.68
N TYR A 236 11.59 -20.79 1.29
CA TYR A 236 12.10 -20.33 0.00
C TYR A 236 11.98 -21.45 -1.04
N GLU A 237 10.91 -21.40 -1.82
CA GLU A 237 10.60 -22.36 -2.87
C GLU A 237 9.99 -21.66 -4.09
N PRO A 238 9.99 -22.30 -5.28
CA PRO A 238 9.39 -21.72 -6.48
C PRO A 238 7.93 -21.33 -6.24
N ILE A 239 7.56 -20.10 -6.59
CA ILE A 239 6.15 -19.69 -6.54
C ILE A 239 5.36 -20.45 -7.60
N SER A 240 4.13 -20.87 -7.26
CA SER A 240 3.22 -21.51 -8.22
C SER A 240 1.93 -20.75 -8.40
N PHE A 241 1.49 -20.63 -9.66
CA PHE A 241 0.25 -19.96 -10.03
C PHE A 241 -0.19 -20.38 -11.45
N ALA A 242 -1.46 -20.13 -11.76
CA ALA A 242 -2.01 -20.33 -13.10
C ALA A 242 -1.58 -19.17 -14.02
N LEU A 243 -0.85 -19.48 -15.09
CA LEU A 243 -0.29 -18.49 -16.00
C LEU A 243 -1.39 -17.78 -16.81
N GLY A 244 -1.31 -16.46 -16.93
CA GLY A 244 -2.27 -15.65 -17.70
C GLY A 244 -3.59 -15.40 -16.98
N SER A 245 -3.65 -15.66 -15.67
CA SER A 245 -4.85 -15.43 -14.84
C SER A 245 -4.86 -14.08 -14.12
N GLY A 246 -3.84 -13.23 -14.32
CA GLY A 246 -3.73 -11.93 -13.65
C GLY A 246 -3.38 -12.05 -12.16
N ARG A 247 -2.83 -13.20 -11.74
CA ARG A 247 -2.38 -13.44 -10.34
C ARG A 247 -1.01 -12.85 -10.06
N VAL A 248 -0.29 -12.44 -11.09
CA VAL A 248 1.02 -11.79 -11.06
C VAL A 248 0.98 -10.54 -11.94
N ILE A 249 2.05 -9.73 -11.91
CA ILE A 249 2.14 -8.53 -12.76
C ILE A 249 2.06 -8.89 -14.26
N PRO A 250 1.50 -8.01 -15.12
CA PRO A 250 1.31 -8.32 -16.55
C PRO A 250 2.58 -8.74 -17.28
N GLY A 251 3.73 -8.17 -16.91
CA GLY A 251 5.02 -8.53 -17.50
C GLY A 251 5.47 -9.97 -17.22
N TRP A 252 5.02 -10.55 -16.11
CA TRP A 252 5.25 -11.97 -15.80
C TRP A 252 4.31 -12.89 -16.60
N ASP A 253 3.03 -12.56 -16.63
CA ASP A 253 2.04 -13.31 -17.41
C ASP A 253 2.43 -13.37 -18.89
N GLU A 254 2.95 -12.27 -19.44
CA GLU A 254 3.49 -12.24 -20.79
C GLU A 254 4.85 -12.94 -20.90
N GLY A 255 5.81 -12.59 -20.03
CA GLY A 255 7.20 -13.01 -20.17
C GLY A 255 7.40 -14.52 -20.05
N LEU A 256 6.66 -15.19 -19.17
CA LEU A 256 6.78 -16.63 -18.96
C LEU A 256 6.27 -17.45 -20.15
N LEU A 257 5.32 -16.92 -20.93
CA LEU A 257 4.89 -17.54 -22.20
C LEU A 257 5.98 -17.53 -23.27
N LEU A 258 7.01 -16.69 -23.11
CA LEU A 258 8.13 -16.61 -24.04
C LEU A 258 9.18 -17.67 -23.76
N LEU A 259 9.15 -18.29 -22.57
CA LEU A 259 10.16 -19.22 -22.07
C LEU A 259 9.75 -20.69 -22.25
N ASN A 260 10.74 -21.52 -22.51
CA ASN A 260 10.64 -22.96 -22.41
C ASN A 260 10.75 -23.39 -20.94
N GLU A 261 10.10 -24.48 -20.53
CA GLU A 261 10.35 -25.04 -19.21
C GLU A 261 11.84 -25.41 -19.06
N GLY A 262 12.43 -25.03 -17.93
CA GLY A 262 13.86 -25.11 -17.63
C GLY A 262 14.65 -23.85 -18.01
N SER A 263 14.04 -22.86 -18.68
CA SER A 263 14.74 -21.64 -19.05
C SER A 263 15.02 -20.74 -17.84
N LYS A 264 16.18 -20.09 -17.88
CA LYS A 264 16.53 -18.91 -17.06
C LYS A 264 16.53 -17.67 -17.91
N ALA A 265 15.91 -16.60 -17.45
CA ALA A 265 15.84 -15.35 -18.19
C ALA A 265 15.87 -14.14 -17.25
N THR A 266 16.31 -13.01 -17.78
CA THR A 266 16.16 -11.71 -17.14
C THR A 266 15.06 -10.95 -17.87
N PHE A 267 14.00 -10.56 -17.16
CA PHE A 267 12.96 -9.66 -17.63
C PHE A 267 13.26 -8.24 -17.16
N LEU A 268 13.21 -7.29 -18.08
CA LEU A 268 13.25 -5.85 -17.80
C LEU A 268 11.84 -5.33 -18.09
N ILE A 269 11.09 -5.11 -17.02
CA ILE A 269 9.65 -4.88 -17.05
C ILE A 269 9.41 -3.37 -16.87
N PRO A 270 8.91 -2.66 -17.88
CA PRO A 270 8.52 -1.26 -17.72
C PRO A 270 7.37 -1.16 -16.70
N SER A 271 7.25 -0.01 -16.04
CA SER A 271 6.33 0.22 -14.94
C SER A 271 4.88 -0.12 -15.27
N LYS A 272 4.44 0.16 -16.50
CA LYS A 272 3.10 -0.17 -17.01
C LYS A 272 2.77 -1.66 -17.04
N LEU A 273 3.79 -2.53 -17.09
CA LEU A 273 3.67 -3.99 -17.01
C LEU A 273 4.01 -4.52 -15.61
N ALA A 274 4.28 -3.62 -14.65
CA ALA A 274 4.57 -3.87 -13.25
C ALA A 274 3.54 -3.15 -12.36
N TYR A 275 3.97 -2.21 -11.51
CA TYR A 275 3.11 -1.52 -10.53
C TYR A 275 2.68 -0.10 -10.92
N GLY A 276 3.04 0.37 -12.11
CA GLY A 276 2.57 1.61 -12.72
C GLY A 276 2.80 2.87 -11.87
N GLU A 277 1.84 3.80 -11.93
CA GLU A 277 1.88 5.09 -11.22
C GLU A 277 1.80 4.95 -9.70
N ARG A 278 1.21 3.87 -9.20
CA ARG A 278 1.03 3.69 -7.75
C ARG A 278 2.30 3.21 -7.05
N GLY A 279 3.15 2.47 -7.77
CA GLY A 279 4.24 1.73 -7.15
C GLY A 279 3.73 0.63 -6.21
N ALA A 280 4.60 0.11 -5.36
CA ALA A 280 4.23 -0.93 -4.38
C ALA A 280 5.17 -0.94 -3.18
N GLY A 281 4.57 -1.08 -1.99
CA GLY A 281 5.31 -1.10 -0.73
C GLY A 281 6.15 0.17 -0.53
N GLN A 282 7.28 0.03 0.15
CA GLN A 282 8.24 1.11 0.37
C GLN A 282 9.34 1.16 -0.70
N ASP A 283 9.51 0.08 -1.45
CA ASP A 283 10.68 -0.14 -2.30
C ASP A 283 10.43 0.21 -3.76
N ILE A 284 9.19 0.08 -4.23
CA ILE A 284 8.85 0.29 -5.63
C ILE A 284 8.13 1.63 -5.76
N GLN A 285 8.87 2.63 -6.21
CA GLN A 285 8.34 3.97 -6.45
C GLN A 285 7.43 4.01 -7.70
N PRO A 286 6.56 5.02 -7.83
CA PRO A 286 5.82 5.31 -9.05
C PRO A 286 6.70 5.25 -10.30
N TYR A 287 6.17 4.62 -11.36
CA TYR A 287 6.83 4.51 -12.67
C TYR A 287 8.20 3.81 -12.66
N SER A 288 8.50 3.00 -11.64
CA SER A 288 9.75 2.23 -11.58
C SER A 288 9.72 1.02 -12.53
N PRO A 289 10.67 0.90 -13.47
CA PRO A 289 10.94 -0.36 -14.14
C PRO A 289 11.53 -1.36 -13.15
N LEU A 290 11.22 -2.64 -13.36
CA LEU A 290 11.70 -3.72 -12.52
C LEU A 290 12.52 -4.71 -13.32
N ILE A 291 13.52 -5.27 -12.67
CA ILE A 291 14.34 -6.36 -13.19
C ILE A 291 13.95 -7.63 -12.46
N PHE A 292 13.63 -8.67 -13.21
CA PHE A 292 13.38 -9.99 -12.65
C PHE A 292 14.29 -11.00 -13.30
N ASP A 293 15.15 -11.61 -12.51
CA ASP A 293 15.78 -12.86 -12.90
C ASP A 293 14.82 -13.99 -12.55
N VAL A 294 14.41 -14.77 -13.54
CA VAL A 294 13.44 -15.85 -13.40
C VAL A 294 14.00 -17.17 -13.92
N GLU A 295 13.56 -18.26 -13.31
CA GLU A 295 13.76 -19.62 -13.77
C GLU A 295 12.41 -20.32 -13.80
N LEU A 296 11.97 -20.74 -14.99
CA LEU A 296 10.75 -21.53 -15.14
C LEU A 296 11.06 -23.00 -14.82
N VAL A 297 10.91 -23.37 -13.55
CA VAL A 297 11.33 -24.67 -13.01
C VAL A 297 10.48 -25.81 -13.58
N LYS A 298 9.16 -25.63 -13.61
CA LYS A 298 8.21 -26.68 -13.99
C LYS A 298 6.92 -26.09 -14.55
N VAL A 299 6.33 -26.78 -15.54
CA VAL A 299 5.00 -26.51 -16.06
C VAL A 299 4.12 -27.73 -15.84
N VAL A 300 3.00 -27.54 -15.14
CA VAL A 300 1.95 -28.54 -14.98
C VAL A 300 0.84 -28.19 -15.97
N ARG A 301 0.77 -29.00 -17.03
CA ARG A 301 -0.22 -28.85 -18.10
C ARG A 301 -1.62 -29.19 -17.59
N VAL A 302 -2.55 -28.25 -17.76
CA VAL A 302 -3.98 -28.58 -17.70
C VAL A 302 -4.43 -29.15 -19.05
N LYS A 303 -5.52 -29.94 -19.07
CA LYS A 303 -6.10 -30.43 -20.33
C LYS A 303 -6.67 -29.25 -21.12
N HIS A 304 -5.85 -28.67 -21.99
CA HIS A 304 -6.29 -27.68 -22.97
C HIS A 304 -7.17 -28.39 -23.99
N THR A 305 -8.46 -28.05 -24.04
CA THR A 305 -9.26 -28.43 -25.21
C THR A 305 -8.69 -27.63 -26.39
N PRO A 306 -8.20 -28.29 -27.46
CA PRO A 306 -7.60 -27.57 -28.56
C PRO A 306 -8.65 -26.63 -29.17
N VAL A 307 -8.39 -25.32 -29.08
CA VAL A 307 -9.17 -24.31 -29.81
C VAL A 307 -8.92 -24.58 -31.29
N THR A 308 -9.85 -25.32 -31.90
CA THR A 308 -9.82 -25.62 -33.32
C THR A 308 -9.80 -24.29 -34.04
N LYS A 309 -8.76 -24.04 -34.87
CA LYS A 309 -8.71 -22.87 -35.75
C LYS A 309 -10.05 -22.77 -36.46
N ALA A 310 -10.82 -21.71 -36.19
CA ALA A 310 -12.06 -21.43 -36.89
C ALA A 310 -11.74 -21.30 -38.38
N THR A 311 -12.01 -22.36 -39.14
CA THR A 311 -12.00 -22.34 -40.60
C THR A 311 -13.03 -21.29 -41.04
N LYS A 312 -12.55 -20.22 -41.68
CA LYS A 312 -13.40 -19.24 -42.38
C LYS A 312 -14.36 -20.02 -43.29
N LYS A 313 -15.62 -20.15 -42.89
CA LYS A 313 -16.69 -20.64 -43.77
C LYS A 313 -16.84 -19.63 -44.91
N LYS A 314 -16.53 -20.07 -46.14
CA LYS A 314 -16.90 -19.37 -47.38
C LYS A 314 -18.40 -19.07 -47.32
N ALA A 315 -18.76 -17.80 -47.47
CA ALA A 315 -20.14 -17.37 -47.64
C ALA A 315 -20.70 -17.92 -48.96
N THR A 316 -21.68 -18.83 -48.88
CA THR A 316 -22.47 -19.29 -50.01
C THR A 316 -23.56 -18.27 -50.30
N THR A 317 -23.40 -17.51 -51.37
CA THR A 317 -24.39 -16.60 -51.95
C THR A 317 -25.65 -17.40 -52.34
N ARG A 318 -26.76 -17.21 -51.63
CA ARG A 318 -28.06 -17.78 -51.99
C ARG A 318 -28.70 -16.88 -53.06
N LYS A 319 -28.75 -17.37 -54.31
CA LYS A 319 -29.54 -16.77 -55.40
C LYS A 319 -31.02 -16.75 -55.00
N ARG A 320 -31.63 -15.57 -55.05
CA ARG A 320 -33.05 -15.33 -54.75
C ARG A 320 -33.85 -15.53 -56.04
N THR A 321 -34.60 -16.63 -56.13
CA THR A 321 -35.53 -16.89 -57.24
C THR A 321 -36.86 -16.21 -56.91
N THR A 322 -37.30 -15.28 -57.75
CA THR A 322 -38.60 -14.59 -57.66
C THR A 322 -39.67 -15.41 -58.38
N THR A 323 -40.61 -15.99 -57.63
CA THR A 323 -41.79 -16.64 -58.20
C THR A 323 -42.92 -15.61 -58.34
N ARG A 324 -43.27 -15.33 -59.60
CA ARG A 324 -44.38 -14.48 -60.05
C ARG A 324 -45.71 -15.20 -59.79
N LYS A 325 -46.60 -14.63 -58.97
CA LYS A 325 -47.95 -15.17 -58.73
C LYS A 325 -48.95 -14.42 -59.61
N LYS A 326 -49.57 -15.15 -60.54
CA LYS A 326 -50.79 -14.77 -61.27
C LYS A 326 -51.99 -15.08 -60.35
N ASN A 327 -52.81 -14.06 -60.10
CA ASN A 327 -54.27 -14.03 -60.20
C ASN A 327 -54.77 -12.74 -59.56
#